data_AF-A0A953QFX9-F1
#
_entry.id   AF-A0A953QFX9-F1
#
_cell.length_a   1.000
_cell.length_b   1.000
_cell.length_c   1.000
_cell.angle_alpha   90.00
_cell.angle_beta   90.00
_cell.angle_gamma   90.00
#
_symmetry.space_group_name_H-M   'P 1'
#
loop_
_entity.id
_entity.type
_entity.pdbx_description
1 polymer ?
#
loop_
_entity_poly.entity_id
_entity_poly.type
_entity_poly.pdbx_seq_one_letter_code
_entity_poly.pdbx_strand_id
1 'polypeptide(L)'
;MACESQQQNLKSLQAQRNELEAQMHDSELTPAVRAKFLQQIAAVGAQINLAQKALADCLDKSNVLSQAAPASILSIAPHYPDTVPNMIAQRDAYLKSINGKTFPLSVDYEWVQPLSQNEDYDDYPVSASGWMVHPRDVGGDFQFSHPFGVDWEFSLALDKPANAPGPYDYLLTPGNKVDPSKFPAGDQSEQAEDEQRGRNLHLDFPLGLLGIEMDGGLVPPEFKSAALEGARAAVFGRWIVDTGHPMHRAEIHPPLMMATAIPTSATSTKAIFTSRPYLVTQRYTPDQDSIYKDSGGNDGDFLKHLLNEIVKLNTFRSTLIECHPKIKQAPMRGTQLVRFQVRPPALAPNSPASTLVISYHFTARTGVAVQLVSTAADTVEVWVVINSVGYKSPGLPKNNGVRYSVDQLKAGNSAVPTGYLATEVLSGLVQTLVGGGVIAAGVIEAFLQRGVQGDSYDVSQAKADILSTANAVLNVPASKIPHSNAGITLNDAQIFPFTGWLEAKWVPNSSLSTVVTNIPTTTPPPTNDPPTHTTGHGPIDDSRPPLKTK
;
A
#
# COMPACT_ATOMS: atom_id res chain seq x y z
N MET A 1 -20.99 0.61 -21.10
CA MET A 1 -19.55 0.37 -20.80
C MET A 1 -19.31 -1.13 -20.71
N ALA A 2 -18.09 -1.63 -20.92
CA ALA A 2 -17.79 -3.03 -20.60
C ALA A 2 -18.13 -3.25 -19.12
N CYS A 3 -18.89 -4.30 -18.80
CA CYS A 3 -19.30 -4.69 -17.43
C CYS A 3 -20.48 -3.95 -16.76
N GLU A 4 -21.17 -3.07 -17.47
CA GLU A 4 -22.31 -2.32 -16.91
C GLU A 4 -23.48 -3.23 -16.48
N SER A 5 -23.74 -4.32 -17.22
CA SER A 5 -24.78 -5.28 -16.86
C SER A 5 -24.45 -6.06 -15.59
N GLN A 6 -23.18 -6.41 -15.37
CA GLN A 6 -22.70 -7.07 -14.15
C GLN A 6 -22.81 -6.14 -12.94
N GLN A 7 -22.47 -4.85 -13.09
CA GLN A 7 -22.63 -3.85 -12.02
C GLN A 7 -24.10 -3.68 -11.63
N GLN A 8 -25.00 -3.57 -12.61
CA GLN A 8 -26.44 -3.47 -12.36
C GLN A 8 -26.98 -4.71 -11.65
N ASN A 9 -26.54 -5.91 -12.05
CA ASN A 9 -26.92 -7.16 -11.39
C ASN A 9 -26.47 -7.20 -9.92
N LEU A 10 -25.21 -6.86 -9.63
CA LEU A 10 -24.70 -6.82 -8.26
C LEU A 10 -25.48 -5.83 -7.39
N LYS A 11 -25.71 -4.61 -7.89
CA LYS A 11 -26.48 -3.59 -7.18
C LYS A 11 -27.91 -4.05 -6.87
N SER A 12 -28.54 -4.75 -7.81
CA SER A 12 -29.88 -5.32 -7.61
C SER A 12 -29.89 -6.38 -6.50
N LEU A 13 -28.90 -7.28 -6.47
CA LEU A 13 -28.80 -8.31 -5.44
C LEU A 13 -28.51 -7.73 -4.05
N GLN A 14 -27.66 -6.70 -3.97
CA GLN A 14 -27.40 -5.98 -2.73
C GLN A 14 -28.65 -5.29 -2.20
N ALA A 15 -29.43 -4.64 -3.07
CA ALA A 15 -30.70 -4.03 -2.69
C ALA A 15 -31.69 -5.08 -2.17
N GLN A 16 -31.79 -6.24 -2.83
CA GLN A 16 -32.65 -7.35 -2.40
C GLN A 16 -32.24 -7.88 -1.01
N ARG A 17 -30.93 -8.03 -0.75
CA ARG A 17 -30.44 -8.46 0.57
C ARG A 17 -30.83 -7.46 1.66
N ASN A 18 -30.61 -6.17 1.42
CA ASN A 18 -30.94 -5.11 2.37
C ASN A 18 -32.46 -5.10 2.69
N GLU A 19 -33.30 -5.34 1.69
CA GLU A 19 -34.75 -5.46 1.88
C GLU A 19 -35.12 -6.67 2.76
N LEU A 20 -34.50 -7.84 2.53
CA LEU A 20 -34.72 -9.03 3.35
C LEU A 20 -34.25 -8.84 4.80
N GLU A 21 -33.10 -8.18 5.00
CA GLU A 21 -32.58 -7.86 6.33
C GLU A 21 -33.52 -6.88 7.06
N ALA A 22 -34.04 -5.86 6.37
CA ALA A 22 -35.02 -4.94 6.94
C ALA A 22 -36.33 -5.65 7.35
N GLN A 23 -36.83 -6.56 6.51
CA GLN A 23 -38.03 -7.35 6.83
C GLN A 23 -37.81 -8.28 8.04
N MET A 24 -36.60 -8.80 8.24
CA MET A 24 -36.26 -9.67 9.38
C MET A 24 -36.27 -8.95 10.75
N HIS A 25 -36.18 -7.62 10.75
CA HIS A 25 -36.26 -6.79 11.96
C HIS A 25 -37.70 -6.51 12.42
N ASP A 26 -38.72 -6.99 11.70
CA ASP A 26 -40.11 -6.93 12.16
C ASP A 26 -40.30 -7.79 13.43
N SER A 27 -40.87 -7.16 14.47
CA SER A 27 -41.11 -7.75 15.79
C SER A 27 -42.19 -8.83 15.80
N GLU A 28 -43.01 -8.94 14.75
CA GLU A 28 -44.14 -9.89 14.70
C GLU A 28 -43.83 -11.23 13.99
N LEU A 29 -42.58 -11.47 13.59
CA LEU A 29 -42.22 -12.68 12.86
C LEU A 29 -42.15 -13.94 13.75
N THR A 30 -42.86 -14.99 13.34
CA THR A 30 -42.72 -16.32 13.94
C THR A 30 -41.32 -16.91 13.68
N PRO A 31 -40.83 -17.84 14.54
CA PRO A 31 -39.53 -18.49 14.34
C PRO A 31 -39.38 -19.16 12.97
N ALA A 32 -40.45 -19.78 12.46
CA ALA A 32 -40.43 -20.43 11.15
C ALA A 32 -40.27 -19.42 10.00
N VAL A 33 -40.90 -18.25 10.09
CA VAL A 33 -40.75 -17.18 9.09
C VAL A 33 -39.35 -16.56 9.16
N ARG A 34 -38.82 -16.34 10.37
CA ARG A 34 -37.45 -15.86 10.58
C ARG A 34 -36.41 -16.83 9.98
N ALA A 35 -36.59 -18.15 10.17
CA ALA A 35 -35.72 -19.16 9.57
C ALA A 35 -35.75 -19.11 8.02
N LYS A 36 -36.92 -18.86 7.42
CA LYS A 36 -37.05 -18.70 5.97
C LYS A 36 -36.32 -17.45 5.45
N PHE A 37 -36.41 -16.32 6.17
CA PHE A 37 -35.64 -15.12 5.82
C PHE A 37 -34.14 -15.36 5.90
N LEU A 38 -33.65 -16.02 6.95
CA LEU A 38 -32.23 -16.37 7.07
C LEU A 38 -31.76 -17.23 5.89
N GLN A 39 -32.57 -18.21 5.45
CA GLN A 39 -32.26 -19.03 4.28
C GLN A 39 -32.21 -18.21 2.99
N GLN A 40 -33.13 -17.24 2.81
CA GLN A 40 -33.15 -16.35 1.66
C GLN A 40 -31.97 -15.38 1.65
N ILE A 41 -31.62 -14.81 2.81
CA ILE A 41 -30.44 -13.95 2.97
C ILE A 41 -29.16 -14.73 2.61
N ALA A 42 -29.03 -15.97 3.08
CA ALA A 42 -27.91 -16.83 2.73
C ALA A 42 -27.84 -17.12 1.22
N ALA A 43 -28.99 -17.41 0.59
CA ALA A 43 -29.06 -17.66 -0.85
C ALA A 43 -28.71 -16.42 -1.69
N VAL A 44 -29.25 -15.25 -1.33
CA VAL A 44 -28.90 -13.97 -1.97
C VAL A 44 -27.43 -13.63 -1.73
N GLY A 45 -26.89 -13.92 -0.54
CA GLY A 45 -25.47 -13.81 -0.24
C GLY A 45 -24.59 -14.61 -1.20
N ALA A 46 -24.94 -15.88 -1.46
CA ALA A 46 -24.23 -16.69 -2.44
C ALA A 46 -24.31 -16.12 -3.87
N GLN A 47 -25.45 -15.56 -4.27
CA GLN A 47 -25.61 -14.91 -5.57
C GLN A 47 -24.81 -13.59 -5.66
N ILE A 48 -24.75 -12.82 -4.58
CA ILE A 48 -23.89 -11.63 -4.48
C ILE A 48 -22.44 -12.04 -4.70
N ASN A 49 -21.95 -13.10 -4.06
CA ASN A 49 -20.59 -13.59 -4.25
C ASN A 49 -20.32 -13.98 -5.72
N LEU A 50 -21.26 -14.68 -6.37
CA LEU A 50 -21.15 -15.02 -7.79
C LEU A 50 -21.19 -13.78 -8.70
N ALA A 51 -22.04 -12.80 -8.41
CA ALA A 51 -22.14 -11.56 -9.18
C ALA A 51 -20.90 -10.68 -8.98
N GLN A 52 -20.32 -10.65 -7.78
CA GLN A 52 -19.04 -10.03 -7.49
C GLN A 52 -17.93 -10.69 -8.29
N LYS A 53 -17.86 -12.04 -8.31
CA LYS A 53 -16.91 -12.77 -9.15
C LYS A 53 -17.11 -12.49 -10.64
N ALA A 54 -18.33 -12.53 -11.14
CA ALA A 54 -18.60 -12.26 -12.57
C ALA A 54 -18.29 -10.81 -12.97
N LEU A 55 -18.53 -9.85 -12.06
CA LEU A 55 -18.12 -8.46 -12.24
C LEU A 55 -16.60 -8.34 -12.22
N ALA A 56 -15.93 -8.97 -11.26
CA ALA A 56 -14.47 -9.04 -11.19
C ALA A 56 -13.90 -9.62 -12.48
N ASP A 57 -14.33 -10.82 -12.92
CA ASP A 57 -13.90 -11.47 -14.16
C ASP A 57 -14.12 -10.58 -15.41
N CYS A 58 -15.18 -9.77 -15.41
CA CYS A 58 -15.46 -8.85 -16.52
C CYS A 58 -14.52 -7.65 -16.49
N LEU A 59 -14.40 -6.99 -15.33
CA LEU A 59 -13.50 -5.85 -15.13
C LEU A 59 -12.07 -6.26 -15.42
N ASP A 60 -11.72 -7.46 -14.99
CA ASP A 60 -10.45 -8.09 -15.18
C ASP A 60 -10.11 -8.23 -16.67
N LYS A 61 -11.02 -8.81 -17.47
CA LYS A 61 -10.87 -8.87 -18.94
C LYS A 61 -10.75 -7.50 -19.61
N SER A 62 -11.39 -6.47 -19.06
CA SER A 62 -11.28 -5.11 -19.59
C SER A 62 -10.00 -4.38 -19.15
N ASN A 63 -9.31 -4.89 -18.13
CA ASN A 63 -8.11 -4.32 -17.52
C ASN A 63 -6.81 -5.05 -17.91
N VAL A 64 -6.85 -5.85 -18.97
CA VAL A 64 -5.66 -6.53 -19.51
C VAL A 64 -5.19 -5.82 -20.78
N LEU A 65 -3.91 -5.45 -20.82
CA LEU A 65 -3.28 -5.07 -22.09
C LEU A 65 -3.16 -6.31 -22.99
N SER A 66 -3.44 -6.15 -24.28
CA SER A 66 -3.26 -7.26 -25.24
C SER A 66 -1.84 -7.82 -25.28
N GLN A 67 -0.85 -7.02 -24.84
CA GLN A 67 0.54 -7.40 -24.62
C GLN A 67 1.12 -6.59 -23.46
N ALA A 68 2.12 -7.13 -22.78
CA ALA A 68 2.88 -6.40 -21.78
C ALA A 68 3.50 -5.12 -22.37
N ALA A 69 3.45 -4.02 -21.61
CA ALA A 69 4.03 -2.76 -22.02
C ALA A 69 5.56 -2.87 -22.22
N PRO A 70 6.20 -2.09 -23.12
CA PRO A 70 7.65 -2.20 -23.31
C PRO A 70 8.43 -1.88 -22.03
N ALA A 71 9.46 -2.67 -21.71
CA ALA A 71 10.26 -2.49 -20.48
C ALA A 71 10.85 -1.08 -20.33
N SER A 72 11.17 -0.42 -21.45
CA SER A 72 11.88 0.85 -21.48
C SER A 72 11.07 2.07 -21.05
N ILE A 73 9.73 1.99 -21.06
CA ILE A 73 8.87 3.18 -20.87
C ILE A 73 8.82 3.69 -19.43
N LEU A 74 9.07 2.80 -18.46
CA LEU A 74 9.18 3.12 -17.04
C LEU A 74 10.18 2.17 -16.38
N SER A 75 11.20 2.76 -15.76
CA SER A 75 12.29 2.03 -15.09
C SER A 75 12.85 2.84 -13.92
N ILE A 76 13.61 2.18 -13.06
CA ILE A 76 14.32 2.80 -11.94
C ILE A 76 15.74 2.23 -11.85
N ALA A 77 16.60 2.90 -11.09
CA ALA A 77 17.88 2.31 -10.70
C ALA A 77 17.68 1.45 -9.43
N PRO A 78 18.33 0.27 -9.34
CA PRO A 78 18.32 -0.52 -8.12
C PRO A 78 18.90 0.27 -6.94
N HIS A 79 18.21 0.22 -5.80
CA HIS A 79 18.75 0.68 -4.54
C HIS A 79 19.77 -0.31 -3.99
N TYR A 80 20.85 0.21 -3.40
CA TYR A 80 21.89 -0.54 -2.68
C TYR A 80 22.48 -1.77 -3.40
N PRO A 81 22.90 -1.67 -4.68
CA PRO A 81 23.42 -2.82 -5.42
C PRO A 81 24.61 -3.51 -4.71
N ASP A 82 25.44 -2.74 -4.00
CA ASP A 82 26.63 -3.25 -3.32
C ASP A 82 26.32 -4.04 -2.03
N THR A 83 25.12 -3.90 -1.46
CA THR A 83 24.74 -4.59 -0.20
C THR A 83 23.88 -5.82 -0.42
N VAL A 84 23.48 -6.10 -1.68
CA VAL A 84 22.58 -7.21 -2.04
C VAL A 84 23.01 -8.56 -1.43
N PRO A 85 24.30 -8.99 -1.47
CA PRO A 85 24.69 -10.25 -0.86
C PRO A 85 24.39 -10.35 0.64
N ASN A 86 24.60 -9.26 1.39
CA ASN A 86 24.31 -9.21 2.82
C ASN A 86 22.79 -9.22 3.08
N MET A 87 22.02 -8.52 2.25
CA MET A 87 20.55 -8.51 2.35
C MET A 87 19.96 -9.91 2.14
N ILE A 88 20.45 -10.66 1.15
CA ILE A 88 20.07 -12.05 0.89
C ILE A 88 20.39 -12.93 2.11
N ALA A 89 21.60 -12.83 2.66
CA ALA A 89 22.02 -13.63 3.80
C ALA A 89 21.15 -13.37 5.05
N GLN A 90 20.80 -12.11 5.32
CA GLN A 90 19.93 -11.74 6.45
C GLN A 90 18.50 -12.25 6.27
N ARG A 91 17.94 -12.11 5.07
CA ARG A 91 16.63 -12.68 4.71
C ARG A 91 16.61 -14.19 4.89
N ASP A 92 17.59 -14.90 4.37
CA ASP A 92 17.63 -16.37 4.45
C ASP A 92 17.83 -16.86 5.89
N ALA A 93 18.64 -16.15 6.69
CA ALA A 93 18.78 -16.41 8.11
C ALA A 93 17.45 -16.21 8.86
N TYR A 94 16.71 -15.14 8.53
CA TYR A 94 15.39 -14.88 9.10
C TYR A 94 14.39 -15.98 8.73
N LEU A 95 14.24 -16.33 7.44
CA LEU A 95 13.36 -17.41 6.98
C LEU A 95 13.64 -18.73 7.69
N LYS A 96 14.92 -19.07 7.89
CA LYS A 96 15.32 -20.26 8.65
C LYS A 96 14.85 -20.22 10.11
N SER A 97 14.85 -19.04 10.74
CA SER A 97 14.45 -18.85 12.14
C SER A 97 12.94 -19.01 12.37
N ILE A 98 12.14 -18.75 11.34
CA ILE A 98 10.67 -18.84 11.36
C ILE A 98 10.13 -20.07 10.64
N ASN A 99 10.98 -20.99 10.17
CA ASN A 99 10.53 -22.18 9.44
C ASN A 99 9.45 -22.97 10.20
N GLY A 100 8.26 -23.10 9.60
CA GLY A 100 7.09 -23.77 10.17
C GLY A 100 6.37 -22.99 11.27
N LYS A 101 6.69 -21.70 11.46
CA LYS A 101 6.05 -20.79 12.40
C LYS A 101 5.25 -19.76 11.62
N THR A 102 4.11 -19.34 12.16
CA THR A 102 3.30 -18.27 11.59
C THR A 102 2.84 -17.30 12.67
N PHE A 103 2.52 -16.09 12.25
CA PHE A 103 1.76 -15.14 13.04
C PHE A 103 0.35 -15.70 13.36
N PRO A 104 -0.28 -15.34 14.50
CA PRO A 104 0.26 -14.52 15.61
C PRO A 104 0.84 -15.33 16.78
N LEU A 105 0.79 -16.66 16.73
CA LEU A 105 1.15 -17.50 17.89
C LEU A 105 2.64 -17.80 17.99
N SER A 106 3.36 -17.83 16.87
CA SER A 106 4.78 -18.23 16.81
C SER A 106 5.70 -17.17 16.22
N VAL A 107 5.12 -16.12 15.63
CA VAL A 107 5.80 -14.92 15.12
C VAL A 107 4.98 -13.71 15.56
N ASP A 108 5.65 -12.67 16.06
CA ASP A 108 5.00 -11.53 16.72
C ASP A 108 4.28 -10.59 15.72
N TYR A 109 4.69 -10.62 14.46
CA TYR A 109 4.20 -9.72 13.41
C TYR A 109 3.83 -10.54 12.17
N GLU A 110 2.72 -10.20 11.53
CA GLU A 110 2.30 -10.67 10.22
C GLU A 110 3.34 -10.27 9.17
N TRP A 111 3.72 -8.99 9.09
CA TRP A 111 4.73 -8.50 8.13
C TRP A 111 6.05 -8.19 8.81
N VAL A 112 7.12 -8.87 8.41
CA VAL A 112 8.43 -8.68 9.05
C VAL A 112 9.47 -8.21 8.06
N GLN A 113 10.13 -7.09 8.35
CA GLN A 113 11.28 -6.64 7.58
C GLN A 113 12.49 -7.56 7.86
N PRO A 114 13.03 -8.29 6.87
CA PRO A 114 14.12 -9.23 7.11
C PRO A 114 15.40 -8.55 7.62
N LEU A 115 15.57 -7.25 7.34
CA LEU A 115 16.73 -6.45 7.73
C LEU A 115 16.52 -5.68 9.05
N SER A 116 15.27 -5.58 9.55
CA SER A 116 14.93 -4.84 10.76
C SER A 116 13.62 -5.38 11.37
N GLN A 117 13.69 -6.59 11.92
CA GLN A 117 12.50 -7.40 12.27
C GLN A 117 11.54 -6.75 13.27
N ASN A 118 12.01 -5.77 14.06
CA ASN A 118 11.24 -5.08 15.09
C ASN A 118 10.90 -3.63 14.73
N GLU A 119 11.16 -3.17 13.51
CA GLU A 119 10.88 -1.81 13.09
C GLU A 119 9.66 -1.77 12.17
N ASP A 120 8.81 -0.77 12.36
CA ASP A 120 7.68 -0.52 11.47
C ASP A 120 8.09 0.43 10.33
N TYR A 121 8.98 1.39 10.60
CA TYR A 121 9.47 2.30 9.57
C TYR A 121 10.37 1.59 8.55
N ASP A 122 10.35 2.10 7.32
CA ASP A 122 11.19 1.65 6.22
C ASP A 122 12.64 2.14 6.44
N ASP A 123 13.36 1.59 7.41
CA ASP A 123 14.76 1.99 7.67
C ASP A 123 15.69 1.65 6.48
N TYR A 124 15.33 0.60 5.72
CA TYR A 124 16.02 0.15 4.51
C TYR A 124 15.02 -0.03 3.36
N PRO A 125 14.49 1.06 2.76
CA PRO A 125 13.50 0.94 1.70
C PRO A 125 14.14 0.39 0.43
N VAL A 126 13.51 -0.63 -0.13
CA VAL A 126 13.95 -1.25 -1.38
C VAL A 126 13.23 -0.64 -2.58
N SER A 127 13.66 -1.02 -3.77
CA SER A 127 13.04 -0.62 -5.01
C SER A 127 12.96 -1.78 -6.00
N ALA A 128 11.90 -1.80 -6.80
CA ALA A 128 11.70 -2.77 -7.88
C ALA A 128 10.97 -2.14 -9.07
N SER A 129 11.30 -2.58 -10.28
CA SER A 129 10.51 -2.31 -11.48
C SER A 129 10.22 -3.58 -12.25
N GLY A 130 9.10 -3.58 -12.99
CA GLY A 130 8.58 -4.79 -13.61
C GLY A 130 7.22 -4.56 -14.28
N TRP A 131 6.48 -5.65 -14.49
CA TRP A 131 5.13 -5.63 -15.04
C TRP A 131 4.10 -6.03 -13.99
N MET A 132 3.01 -5.27 -13.91
CA MET A 132 1.87 -5.59 -13.07
C MET A 132 1.16 -6.84 -13.60
N VAL A 133 0.86 -7.76 -12.70
CA VAL A 133 0.10 -8.97 -12.94
C VAL A 133 -1.07 -8.97 -11.96
N HIS A 134 -2.28 -9.11 -12.49
CA HIS A 134 -3.51 -9.21 -11.70
C HIS A 134 -3.75 -8.12 -10.63
N PRO A 135 -3.71 -6.82 -10.97
CA PRO A 135 -4.05 -5.75 -10.03
C PRO A 135 -5.51 -5.79 -9.61
N ARG A 136 -5.78 -5.82 -8.29
CA ARG A 136 -7.13 -6.05 -7.74
C ARG A 136 -7.24 -5.60 -6.28
N ASP A 137 -8.47 -5.49 -5.80
CA ASP A 137 -8.73 -5.45 -4.36
C ASP A 137 -8.90 -6.89 -3.85
N VAL A 138 -8.11 -7.30 -2.86
CA VAL A 138 -8.22 -8.59 -2.17
C VAL A 138 -8.61 -8.36 -0.73
N GLY A 139 -9.57 -9.15 -0.27
CA GLY A 139 -9.85 -9.28 1.15
C GLY A 139 -9.38 -10.64 1.60
N GLY A 140 -9.04 -10.76 2.87
CA GLY A 140 -8.48 -12.01 3.37
C GLY A 140 -7.61 -11.75 4.56
N ASP A 141 -6.90 -10.63 4.60
CA ASP A 141 -5.86 -10.43 5.61
C ASP A 141 -6.39 -10.17 7.02
N PHE A 142 -5.44 -10.10 7.95
CA PHE A 142 -5.72 -9.95 9.35
C PHE A 142 -6.46 -8.64 9.64
N GLN A 143 -7.67 -8.74 10.20
CA GLN A 143 -8.63 -7.62 10.15
C GLN A 143 -8.22 -6.39 10.98
N PHE A 144 -7.19 -6.52 11.82
CA PHE A 144 -6.70 -5.44 12.69
C PHE A 144 -5.41 -4.79 12.19
N SER A 145 -4.96 -5.12 10.99
CA SER A 145 -3.75 -4.55 10.39
C SER A 145 -4.04 -3.69 9.14
N HIS A 146 -5.27 -3.67 8.63
CA HIS A 146 -5.70 -2.86 7.47
C HIS A 146 -6.86 -1.91 7.80
N PRO A 147 -6.66 -0.93 8.69
CA PRO A 147 -7.72 -0.05 9.16
C PRO A 147 -8.21 0.94 8.08
N PHE A 148 -7.57 1.00 6.91
CA PHE A 148 -7.98 1.84 5.78
C PHE A 148 -8.66 1.05 4.64
N GLY A 149 -9.09 -0.18 4.89
CA GLY A 149 -9.87 -0.98 3.95
C GLY A 149 -9.20 -2.31 3.62
N VAL A 150 -9.80 -3.08 2.71
CA VAL A 150 -9.17 -4.29 2.18
C VAL A 150 -7.96 -3.92 1.32
N ASP A 151 -7.06 -4.85 1.11
CA ASP A 151 -5.86 -4.62 0.33
C ASP A 151 -6.14 -4.37 -1.13
N TRP A 152 -5.37 -3.44 -1.67
CA TRP A 152 -5.16 -3.34 -3.10
C TRP A 152 -3.78 -3.91 -3.39
N GLU A 153 -3.75 -4.93 -4.23
CA GLU A 153 -2.53 -5.68 -4.51
C GLU A 153 -2.34 -5.98 -5.98
N PHE A 154 -1.10 -6.32 -6.33
CA PHE A 154 -0.74 -6.93 -7.59
C PHE A 154 0.56 -7.72 -7.44
N SER A 155 0.71 -8.75 -8.27
CA SER A 155 1.98 -9.43 -8.45
C SER A 155 2.87 -8.65 -9.42
N LEU A 156 4.16 -8.53 -9.13
CA LEU A 156 5.15 -7.86 -9.97
C LEU A 156 6.10 -8.88 -10.60
N ALA A 157 6.02 -9.01 -11.92
CA ALA A 157 7.05 -9.71 -12.69
C ALA A 157 8.26 -8.78 -12.83
N LEU A 158 9.33 -9.08 -12.09
CA LEU A 158 10.51 -8.21 -11.97
C LEU A 158 11.26 -8.07 -13.31
N ASP A 159 11.87 -6.90 -13.52
CA ASP A 159 12.79 -6.69 -14.63
C ASP A 159 13.95 -7.69 -14.57
N LYS A 160 14.20 -8.34 -15.72
CA LYS A 160 15.23 -9.35 -15.84
C LYS A 160 15.99 -9.22 -17.17
N PRO A 161 17.34 -9.26 -17.17
CA PRO A 161 18.14 -9.44 -18.38
C PRO A 161 17.92 -10.84 -18.96
N ALA A 162 17.88 -10.98 -20.29
CA ALA A 162 17.58 -12.25 -20.97
C ALA A 162 18.42 -13.47 -20.51
N ASN A 163 19.64 -13.26 -20.01
CA ASN A 163 20.60 -14.32 -19.68
C ASN A 163 21.21 -14.22 -18.27
N ALA A 164 20.63 -13.44 -17.35
CA ALA A 164 21.18 -13.25 -16.00
C ALA A 164 20.06 -13.11 -14.97
N PRO A 165 20.36 -13.33 -13.67
CA PRO A 165 19.47 -12.89 -12.60
C PRO A 165 19.10 -11.42 -12.78
N GLY A 166 17.84 -11.09 -12.52
CA GLY A 166 17.36 -9.73 -12.48
C GLY A 166 18.04 -8.93 -11.37
N PRO A 167 18.22 -7.62 -11.53
CA PRO A 167 18.77 -6.76 -10.47
C PRO A 167 17.92 -6.73 -9.20
N TYR A 168 16.67 -7.22 -9.27
CA TYR A 168 15.71 -7.23 -8.17
C TYR A 168 15.40 -8.63 -7.63
N ASP A 169 15.98 -9.70 -8.21
CA ASP A 169 15.67 -11.09 -7.84
C ASP A 169 15.95 -11.39 -6.36
N TYR A 170 16.86 -10.61 -5.74
CA TYR A 170 17.19 -10.71 -4.31
C TYR A 170 16.01 -10.40 -3.37
N LEU A 171 14.96 -9.75 -3.88
CA LEU A 171 13.76 -9.44 -3.10
C LEU A 171 12.88 -10.67 -2.88
N LEU A 172 13.00 -11.70 -3.71
CA LEU A 172 12.13 -12.87 -3.70
C LEU A 172 12.56 -13.91 -2.66
N THR A 173 11.61 -14.54 -2.00
CA THR A 173 11.81 -15.78 -1.22
C THR A 173 11.38 -17.00 -2.05
N PRO A 174 11.70 -18.23 -1.62
CA PRO A 174 11.12 -19.43 -2.21
C PRO A 174 9.58 -19.44 -2.19
N GLY A 175 8.95 -18.73 -1.24
CA GLY A 175 7.50 -18.58 -1.16
C GLY A 175 6.89 -17.81 -2.32
N ASN A 176 7.66 -16.98 -3.03
CA ASN A 176 7.20 -16.21 -4.18
C ASN A 176 7.00 -17.05 -5.45
N LYS A 177 7.34 -18.34 -5.42
CA LYS A 177 7.08 -19.29 -6.51
C LYS A 177 6.07 -20.35 -6.09
N VAL A 178 5.14 -20.68 -6.99
CA VAL A 178 4.28 -21.86 -6.78
C VAL A 178 5.13 -23.12 -6.78
N ASP A 179 5.00 -23.93 -5.72
CA ASP A 179 5.57 -25.27 -5.63
C ASP A 179 4.51 -26.31 -6.02
N PRO A 180 4.58 -26.92 -7.23
CA PRO A 180 3.58 -27.89 -7.69
C PRO A 180 3.48 -29.14 -6.82
N SER A 181 4.49 -29.42 -5.98
CA SER A 181 4.45 -30.55 -5.05
C SER A 181 3.64 -30.25 -3.78
N LYS A 182 3.44 -28.97 -3.47
CA LYS A 182 2.67 -28.48 -2.31
C LYS A 182 1.25 -28.05 -2.69
N PHE A 183 0.99 -27.80 -3.98
CA PHE A 183 -0.31 -27.44 -4.52
C PHE A 183 -0.78 -28.49 -5.53
N PRO A 184 -1.59 -29.49 -5.15
CA PRO A 184 -2.15 -30.44 -6.10
C PRO A 184 -2.99 -29.75 -7.17
N ALA A 185 -2.98 -30.29 -8.39
CA ALA A 185 -3.72 -29.73 -9.52
C ALA A 185 -5.22 -29.55 -9.18
N GLY A 186 -5.68 -28.30 -9.17
CA GLY A 186 -7.07 -27.94 -8.84
C GLY A 186 -7.21 -27.02 -7.62
N ASP A 187 -6.16 -26.89 -6.80
CA ASP A 187 -6.10 -25.92 -5.70
C ASP A 187 -5.49 -24.60 -6.21
N GLN A 188 -6.34 -23.67 -6.63
CA GLN A 188 -5.91 -22.39 -7.19
C GLN A 188 -5.57 -21.43 -6.05
N SER A 189 -4.37 -21.55 -5.49
CA SER A 189 -3.82 -20.44 -4.70
C SER A 189 -3.75 -19.20 -5.60
N GLU A 190 -3.98 -18.01 -5.04
CA GLU A 190 -3.97 -16.72 -5.77
C GLU A 190 -2.66 -16.54 -6.57
N GLN A 191 -1.56 -17.05 -6.06
CA GLN A 191 -0.27 -17.04 -6.75
C GLN A 191 -0.21 -17.95 -7.97
N ALA A 192 -0.90 -19.10 -7.96
CA ALA A 192 -0.98 -19.94 -9.15
C ALA A 192 -1.81 -19.27 -10.25
N GLU A 193 -2.84 -18.52 -9.87
CA GLU A 193 -3.57 -17.65 -10.78
C GLU A 193 -2.68 -16.54 -11.33
N ASP A 194 -2.00 -15.78 -10.46
CA ASP A 194 -1.09 -14.69 -10.86
C ASP A 194 0.02 -15.21 -11.80
N GLU A 195 0.65 -16.33 -11.47
CA GLU A 195 1.65 -16.95 -12.35
C GLU A 195 1.05 -17.39 -13.70
N GLN A 196 -0.20 -17.86 -13.74
CA GLN A 196 -0.85 -18.19 -15.01
C GLN A 196 -1.11 -16.94 -15.84
N ARG A 197 -1.53 -15.85 -15.21
CA ARG A 197 -1.78 -14.57 -15.88
C ARG A 197 -0.49 -13.93 -16.40
N GLY A 198 0.58 -13.96 -15.61
CA GLY A 198 1.91 -13.55 -16.07
C GLY A 198 2.39 -14.33 -17.29
N ARG A 199 2.13 -15.65 -17.36
CA ARG A 199 2.44 -16.47 -18.55
C ARG A 199 1.61 -16.07 -19.76
N ASN A 200 0.34 -15.70 -19.57
CA ASN A 200 -0.54 -15.22 -20.65
C ASN A 200 -0.04 -13.88 -21.24
N LEU A 201 0.71 -13.08 -20.46
CA LEU A 201 1.39 -11.87 -20.92
C LEU A 201 2.77 -12.14 -21.55
N HIS A 202 3.20 -13.40 -21.65
CA HIS A 202 4.52 -13.81 -22.10
C HIS A 202 5.69 -13.26 -21.26
N LEU A 203 5.46 -13.09 -19.96
CA LEU A 203 6.49 -12.66 -19.01
C LEU A 203 7.32 -13.86 -18.52
N ASP A 204 8.60 -13.64 -18.26
CA ASP A 204 9.51 -14.62 -17.65
C ASP A 204 9.76 -14.28 -16.18
N PHE A 205 9.48 -15.22 -15.28
CA PHE A 205 9.59 -15.07 -13.83
C PHE A 205 9.95 -16.43 -13.18
N PRO A 206 11.18 -16.93 -13.42
CA PRO A 206 11.56 -18.28 -13.00
C PRO A 206 11.62 -18.42 -11.48
N LEU A 207 11.86 -17.33 -10.76
CA LEU A 207 11.91 -17.27 -9.30
C LEU A 207 10.58 -16.86 -8.67
N GLY A 208 9.54 -16.62 -9.48
CA GLY A 208 8.22 -16.22 -9.01
C GLY A 208 7.94 -14.72 -9.16
N LEU A 209 6.84 -14.28 -8.55
CA LEU A 209 6.34 -12.91 -8.63
C LEU A 209 6.47 -12.24 -7.26
N LEU A 210 6.92 -10.98 -7.23
CA LEU A 210 7.01 -10.18 -6.00
C LEU A 210 5.62 -9.62 -5.68
N GLY A 211 5.09 -9.84 -4.48
CA GLY A 211 3.82 -9.22 -4.10
C GLY A 211 3.99 -7.72 -3.81
N ILE A 212 3.01 -6.92 -4.20
CA ILE A 212 2.93 -5.49 -3.89
C ILE A 212 1.54 -5.26 -3.31
N GLU A 213 1.48 -4.77 -2.07
CA GLU A 213 0.25 -4.74 -1.28
C GLU A 213 0.18 -3.48 -0.42
N MET A 214 -1.03 -2.96 -0.22
CA MET A 214 -1.31 -1.79 0.62
C MET A 214 -2.82 -1.70 0.87
N ASP A 215 -3.23 -1.18 2.04
CA ASP A 215 -4.63 -0.83 2.29
C ASP A 215 -5.24 -0.08 1.09
N GLY A 216 -6.22 -0.69 0.45
CA GLY A 216 -6.75 -0.22 -0.82
C GLY A 216 -7.44 1.13 -0.74
N GLY A 217 -7.87 1.56 0.45
CA GLY A 217 -8.38 2.91 0.68
C GLY A 217 -7.29 3.99 0.65
N LEU A 218 -6.02 3.61 0.71
CA LEU A 218 -4.86 4.49 0.57
C LEU A 218 -4.26 4.45 -0.85
N VAL A 219 -4.97 3.88 -1.82
CA VAL A 219 -4.58 3.92 -3.24
C VAL A 219 -5.62 4.73 -4.01
N PRO A 220 -5.23 5.88 -4.59
CA PRO A 220 -6.16 6.74 -5.33
C PRO A 220 -6.90 5.99 -6.45
N PRO A 221 -8.22 6.17 -6.61
CA PRO A 221 -9.00 5.49 -7.64
C PRO A 221 -8.46 5.68 -9.06
N GLU A 222 -7.92 6.86 -9.37
CA GLU A 222 -7.30 7.19 -10.65
C GLU A 222 -6.01 6.39 -10.88
N PHE A 223 -5.25 6.10 -9.81
CA PHE A 223 -4.08 5.23 -9.90
C PHE A 223 -4.51 3.78 -10.14
N LYS A 224 -5.47 3.26 -9.37
CA LYS A 224 -6.02 1.90 -9.57
C LYS A 224 -6.53 1.71 -11.00
N SER A 225 -7.20 2.71 -11.54
CA SER A 225 -7.73 2.69 -12.92
C SER A 225 -6.64 2.66 -14.00
N ALA A 226 -5.42 3.10 -13.69
CA ALA A 226 -4.27 3.06 -14.60
C ALA A 226 -3.30 1.90 -14.33
N ALA A 227 -3.46 1.23 -13.19
CA ALA A 227 -2.74 0.01 -12.86
C ALA A 227 -3.41 -1.17 -13.59
N LEU A 228 -3.08 -1.31 -14.87
CA LEU A 228 -3.61 -2.37 -15.73
C LEU A 228 -2.70 -3.60 -15.67
N GLU A 229 -3.27 -4.79 -15.86
CA GLU A 229 -2.47 -5.98 -16.08
C GLU A 229 -1.60 -5.81 -17.35
N GLY A 230 -0.31 -6.09 -17.21
CA GLY A 230 0.71 -5.85 -18.24
C GLY A 230 1.26 -4.43 -18.28
N ALA A 231 0.74 -3.49 -17.50
CA ALA A 231 1.34 -2.16 -17.35
C ALA A 231 2.71 -2.24 -16.69
N ARG A 232 3.57 -1.26 -16.95
CA ARG A 232 4.84 -1.13 -16.22
C ARG A 232 4.58 -0.60 -14.82
N ALA A 233 5.29 -1.14 -13.84
CA ALA A 233 5.33 -0.61 -12.48
C ALA A 233 6.75 -0.28 -12.05
N ALA A 234 6.86 0.74 -11.21
CA ALA A 234 8.03 1.05 -10.43
C ALA A 234 7.59 1.33 -8.99
N VAL A 235 8.20 0.64 -8.03
CA VAL A 235 7.76 0.62 -6.64
C VAL A 235 8.97 0.84 -5.73
N PHE A 236 8.78 1.66 -4.71
CA PHE A 236 9.73 1.89 -3.62
C PHE A 236 9.00 1.69 -2.31
N GLY A 237 9.60 1.03 -1.32
CA GLY A 237 8.96 0.89 -0.02
C GLY A 237 9.57 -0.17 0.88
N ARG A 238 8.76 -0.61 1.83
CA ARG A 238 9.15 -1.54 2.89
C ARG A 238 9.23 -2.96 2.35
N TRP A 239 10.40 -3.56 2.38
CA TRP A 239 10.57 -4.99 2.06
C TRP A 239 10.19 -5.82 3.26
N ILE A 240 9.19 -6.69 3.11
CA ILE A 240 8.74 -7.59 4.17
C ILE A 240 8.73 -9.04 3.71
N VAL A 241 8.73 -9.93 4.67
CA VAL A 241 8.27 -11.31 4.54
C VAL A 241 6.93 -11.40 5.24
N ASP A 242 5.91 -11.84 4.53
CA ASP A 242 4.60 -12.16 5.10
C ASP A 242 4.68 -13.50 5.85
N THR A 243 4.43 -13.44 7.15
CA THR A 243 4.46 -14.59 8.06
C THR A 243 3.07 -15.01 8.53
N GLY A 244 2.01 -14.37 8.03
CA GLY A 244 0.64 -14.84 8.16
C GLY A 244 0.44 -16.19 7.46
N HIS A 245 1.25 -16.47 6.43
CA HIS A 245 1.17 -17.68 5.61
C HIS A 245 2.41 -18.60 5.77
N PRO A 246 2.24 -19.94 5.72
CA PRO A 246 3.35 -20.90 5.84
C PRO A 246 4.41 -20.84 4.73
N MET A 247 4.09 -20.20 3.60
CA MET A 247 5.01 -20.10 2.45
C MET A 247 6.03 -18.98 2.60
N HIS A 248 5.78 -18.00 3.46
CA HIS A 248 6.67 -16.87 3.71
C HIS A 248 7.06 -16.09 2.45
N ARG A 249 6.06 -15.51 1.77
CA ARG A 249 6.28 -14.68 0.57
C ARG A 249 6.98 -13.37 0.95
N ALA A 250 7.86 -12.89 0.08
CA ALA A 250 8.33 -11.51 0.20
C ALA A 250 7.52 -10.56 -0.66
N GLU A 251 7.41 -9.34 -0.17
CA GLU A 251 6.56 -8.30 -0.72
C GLU A 251 7.18 -6.92 -0.50
N ILE A 252 6.74 -5.94 -1.28
CA ILE A 252 6.86 -4.53 -0.87
C ILE A 252 5.51 -4.11 -0.29
N HIS A 253 5.40 -4.11 1.04
CA HIS A 253 4.15 -3.81 1.75
C HIS A 253 4.36 -2.91 3.00
N PRO A 254 3.78 -1.68 3.01
CA PRO A 254 3.25 -0.98 1.86
C PRO A 254 4.38 -0.32 1.07
N PRO A 255 4.16 -0.08 -0.23
CA PRO A 255 4.93 0.89 -0.99
C PRO A 255 4.93 2.25 -0.30
N LEU A 256 6.08 2.92 -0.30
CA LEU A 256 6.20 4.34 0.01
C LEU A 256 5.83 5.20 -1.22
N MET A 257 6.28 4.78 -2.42
CA MET A 257 5.96 5.44 -3.69
C MET A 257 5.76 4.41 -4.79
N MET A 258 4.82 4.71 -5.70
CA MET A 258 4.51 3.88 -6.85
C MET A 258 4.35 4.72 -8.10
N ALA A 259 4.74 4.15 -9.24
CA ALA A 259 4.38 4.64 -10.55
C ALA A 259 3.88 3.48 -11.42
N THR A 260 2.85 3.75 -12.23
CA THR A 260 2.41 2.87 -13.32
C THR A 260 2.55 3.59 -14.66
N ALA A 261 2.91 2.88 -15.72
CA ALA A 261 2.99 3.47 -17.06
C ALA A 261 2.47 2.54 -18.16
N ILE A 262 1.78 3.14 -19.12
CA ILE A 262 1.28 2.47 -20.33
C ILE A 262 1.61 3.29 -21.59
N PRO A 263 1.83 2.64 -22.74
CA PRO A 263 1.80 3.33 -24.02
C PRO A 263 0.40 3.87 -24.29
N THR A 264 0.29 5.16 -24.61
CA THR A 264 -0.97 5.76 -25.10
C THR A 264 -1.04 5.81 -26.62
N SER A 265 0.11 5.62 -27.29
CA SER A 265 0.23 5.38 -28.73
C SER A 265 1.56 4.69 -29.01
N ALA A 266 1.86 4.42 -30.28
CA ALA A 266 3.18 3.92 -30.70
C ALA A 266 4.34 4.90 -30.42
N THR A 267 4.05 6.14 -30.01
CA THR A 267 5.05 7.20 -29.83
C THR A 267 4.90 7.94 -28.51
N SER A 268 4.00 7.49 -27.63
CA SER A 268 3.65 8.20 -26.40
C SER A 268 3.44 7.23 -25.25
N THR A 269 3.93 7.62 -24.07
CA THR A 269 3.71 6.95 -22.79
C THR A 269 3.00 7.91 -21.84
N LYS A 270 2.08 7.41 -21.04
CA LYS A 270 1.56 8.11 -19.86
C LYS A 270 1.93 7.33 -18.60
N ALA A 271 2.55 8.02 -17.66
CA ALA A 271 2.88 7.53 -16.33
C ALA A 271 2.03 8.24 -15.27
N ILE A 272 1.55 7.50 -14.28
CA ILE A 272 0.81 8.00 -13.12
C ILE A 272 1.56 7.62 -11.85
N PHE A 273 1.59 8.54 -10.89
CA PHE A 273 2.38 8.43 -9.67
C PHE A 273 1.51 8.62 -8.43
N THR A 274 1.82 7.84 -7.40
CA THR A 274 1.21 8.00 -6.07
C THR A 274 2.24 7.67 -4.97
N SER A 275 1.88 7.98 -3.73
CA SER A 275 2.68 7.70 -2.54
C SER A 275 1.78 7.28 -1.38
N ARG A 276 2.38 6.70 -0.34
CA ARG A 276 1.64 6.29 0.86
C ARG A 276 1.39 7.48 1.80
N PRO A 277 0.13 7.75 2.19
CA PRO A 277 -0.19 8.84 3.13
C PRO A 277 0.00 8.49 4.60
N TYR A 278 -0.26 7.23 4.98
CA TYR A 278 -0.18 6.73 6.35
C TYR A 278 0.59 5.42 6.39
N LEU A 279 1.33 5.17 7.47
CA LEU A 279 2.02 3.92 7.70
C LEU A 279 1.41 3.23 8.92
N VAL A 280 0.64 2.18 8.67
CA VAL A 280 0.07 1.33 9.72
C VAL A 280 1.17 0.47 10.32
N THR A 281 1.13 0.31 11.63
CA THR A 281 2.06 -0.53 12.39
C THR A 281 1.35 -1.78 12.88
N GLN A 282 2.14 -2.76 13.30
CA GLN A 282 1.61 -3.97 13.95
C GLN A 282 1.78 -3.91 15.47
N ARG A 283 1.78 -2.68 16.01
CA ARG A 283 1.79 -2.38 17.44
C ARG A 283 0.47 -1.74 17.82
N TYR A 284 -0.11 -2.18 18.93
CA TYR A 284 -1.46 -1.79 19.32
C TYR A 284 -1.45 -0.88 20.54
N THR A 285 -2.40 0.05 20.61
CA THR A 285 -2.49 1.00 21.72
C THR A 285 -3.83 0.91 22.43
N PRO A 286 -3.84 0.97 23.77
CA PRO A 286 -5.07 1.18 24.54
C PRO A 286 -5.50 2.66 24.55
N ASP A 287 -4.59 3.57 24.18
CA ASP A 287 -4.81 5.01 24.15
C ASP A 287 -5.00 5.51 22.71
N GLN A 288 -6.27 5.76 22.36
CA GLN A 288 -6.64 6.25 21.03
C GLN A 288 -6.25 7.73 20.83
N ASP A 289 -6.06 8.52 21.88
CA ASP A 289 -5.67 9.95 21.77
C ASP A 289 -4.20 10.12 21.34
N SER A 290 -3.41 9.06 21.44
CA SER A 290 -2.03 9.01 20.97
C SER A 290 -1.80 8.03 19.82
N ILE A 291 -2.85 7.51 19.18
CA ILE A 291 -2.74 6.50 18.11
C ILE A 291 -1.85 6.95 16.94
N TYR A 292 -1.84 8.25 16.64
CA TYR A 292 -1.09 8.90 15.55
C TYR A 292 0.13 9.69 16.02
N LYS A 293 0.69 9.32 17.18
CA LYS A 293 1.87 9.96 17.77
C LYS A 293 2.93 8.90 18.01
N ASP A 294 4.09 9.05 17.38
CA ASP A 294 5.21 8.10 17.55
C ASP A 294 5.70 8.03 19.00
N SER A 295 5.63 9.15 19.73
CA SER A 295 6.00 9.22 21.15
C SER A 295 4.93 8.66 22.09
N GLY A 296 3.74 8.35 21.58
CA GLY A 296 2.66 7.75 22.37
C GLY A 296 2.97 6.28 22.68
N GLY A 297 2.59 5.83 23.87
CA GLY A 297 2.76 4.44 24.29
C GLY A 297 2.04 3.44 23.37
N ASN A 298 2.39 2.17 23.54
CA ASN A 298 1.70 1.00 22.96
C ASN A 298 1.88 -0.19 23.91
N ASP A 299 1.02 -1.20 23.78
CA ASP A 299 1.00 -2.38 24.63
C ASP A 299 1.74 -3.59 24.02
N GLY A 300 2.33 -3.41 22.84
CA GLY A 300 3.14 -4.41 22.12
C GLY A 300 2.50 -4.86 20.80
N ASP A 301 2.93 -6.04 20.34
CA ASP A 301 2.34 -6.77 19.22
C ASP A 301 0.90 -7.24 19.50
N PHE A 302 0.27 -7.83 18.49
CA PHE A 302 -1.14 -8.24 18.57
C PHE A 302 -1.43 -9.20 19.72
N LEU A 303 -0.65 -10.28 19.87
CA LEU A 303 -0.96 -11.31 20.88
C LEU A 303 -0.80 -10.74 22.29
N LYS A 304 0.29 -10.02 22.54
CA LYS A 304 0.51 -9.36 23.82
C LYS A 304 -0.60 -8.35 24.14
N HIS A 305 -0.99 -7.54 23.17
CA HIS A 305 -2.09 -6.58 23.30
C HIS A 305 -3.42 -7.26 23.60
N LEU A 306 -3.77 -8.31 22.86
CA LEU A 306 -5.00 -9.09 23.06
C LEU A 306 -5.08 -9.67 24.49
N LEU A 307 -3.97 -10.19 25.01
CA LEU A 307 -3.91 -10.69 26.39
C LEU A 307 -4.13 -9.55 27.41
N ASN A 308 -3.56 -8.37 27.17
CA ASN A 308 -3.78 -7.19 28.01
C ASN A 308 -5.26 -6.73 27.98
N GLU A 309 -5.92 -6.76 26.83
CA GLU A 309 -7.37 -6.48 26.70
C GLU A 309 -8.22 -7.44 27.54
N ILE A 310 -7.92 -8.74 27.50
CA ILE A 310 -8.63 -9.75 28.30
C ILE A 310 -8.44 -9.48 29.80
N VAL A 311 -7.23 -9.11 30.22
CA VAL A 311 -6.95 -8.72 31.62
C VAL A 311 -7.71 -7.44 32.00
N LYS A 312 -7.83 -6.46 31.11
CA LYS A 312 -8.63 -5.25 31.34
C LYS A 312 -10.10 -5.57 31.58
N LEU A 313 -10.67 -6.51 30.82
CA LEU A 313 -12.05 -6.95 31.01
C LEU A 313 -12.27 -7.67 32.34
N ASN A 314 -11.36 -8.58 32.69
CA ASN A 314 -11.43 -9.32 33.96
C ASN A 314 -11.25 -8.42 35.19
N THR A 315 -10.63 -7.24 35.01
CA THR A 315 -10.46 -6.23 36.06
C THR A 315 -11.51 -5.12 35.99
N PHE A 316 -12.57 -5.29 35.18
CA PHE A 316 -13.67 -4.34 34.99
C PHE A 316 -13.24 -2.93 34.52
N ARG A 317 -12.11 -2.85 33.80
CA ARG A 317 -11.58 -1.60 33.23
C ARG A 317 -12.00 -1.37 31.78
N SER A 318 -12.61 -2.36 31.15
CA SER A 318 -13.24 -2.27 29.84
C SER A 318 -14.51 -3.12 29.81
N THR A 319 -15.30 -2.99 28.74
CA THR A 319 -16.48 -3.82 28.47
C THR A 319 -16.33 -4.69 27.22
N LEU A 320 -15.35 -4.40 26.37
CA LEU A 320 -15.01 -5.16 25.16
C LEU A 320 -13.49 -5.18 24.91
N ILE A 321 -13.05 -6.16 24.10
CA ILE A 321 -11.67 -6.26 23.59
C ILE A 321 -11.50 -5.26 22.45
N GLU A 322 -10.49 -4.41 22.55
CA GLU A 322 -10.19 -3.36 21.57
C GLU A 322 -8.84 -3.61 20.90
N CYS A 323 -8.75 -3.49 19.57
CA CYS A 323 -7.55 -3.71 18.78
C CYS A 323 -7.31 -2.52 17.85
N HIS A 324 -6.58 -1.53 18.35
CA HIS A 324 -6.29 -0.27 17.66
C HIS A 324 -4.82 -0.22 17.23
N PRO A 325 -4.48 -0.51 15.95
CA PRO A 325 -3.10 -0.43 15.49
C PRO A 325 -2.62 1.03 15.52
N LYS A 326 -1.40 1.25 16.00
CA LYS A 326 -0.75 2.56 15.91
C LYS A 326 -0.54 2.90 14.44
N ILE A 327 -0.66 4.19 14.14
CA ILE A 327 -0.34 4.74 12.83
C ILE A 327 0.85 5.69 13.04
N LYS A 328 1.91 5.53 12.25
CA LYS A 328 3.08 6.40 12.36
C LYS A 328 2.72 7.83 12.02
N GLN A 329 3.29 8.77 12.78
CA GLN A 329 3.02 10.20 12.60
C GLN A 329 3.43 10.69 11.21
N ALA A 330 4.44 10.10 10.58
CA ALA A 330 4.81 10.33 9.19
C ALA A 330 4.85 8.98 8.43
N PRO A 331 4.61 8.97 7.10
CA PRO A 331 4.65 7.73 6.34
C PRO A 331 6.08 7.23 6.08
N MET A 332 7.11 7.96 6.52
CA MET A 332 8.51 7.59 6.45
C MET A 332 9.31 8.23 7.60
N ARG A 333 10.54 7.75 7.78
CA ARG A 333 11.54 8.36 8.65
C ARG A 333 12.72 8.87 7.83
N GLY A 334 13.30 10.00 8.24
CA GLY A 334 14.46 10.59 7.58
C GLY A 334 14.14 11.17 6.21
N THR A 335 15.16 11.25 5.36
CA THR A 335 15.03 11.71 3.97
C THR A 335 15.03 10.52 3.02
N GLN A 336 14.03 10.47 2.15
CA GLN A 336 13.90 9.46 1.10
C GLN A 336 14.02 10.16 -0.25
N LEU A 337 14.90 9.64 -1.10
CA LEU A 337 15.16 10.11 -2.45
C LEU A 337 14.74 9.03 -3.42
N VAL A 338 13.80 9.35 -4.30
CA VAL A 338 13.25 8.43 -5.29
C VAL A 338 13.42 9.00 -6.69
N ARG A 339 13.76 8.15 -7.64
CA ARG A 339 14.02 8.52 -9.04
C ARG A 339 13.31 7.55 -9.98
N PHE A 340 12.40 8.08 -10.78
CA PHE A 340 11.74 7.36 -11.87
C PHE A 340 12.33 7.80 -13.21
N GLN A 341 12.48 6.88 -14.16
CA GLN A 341 12.83 7.18 -15.54
C GLN A 341 11.66 6.85 -16.45
N VAL A 342 11.16 7.83 -17.19
CA VAL A 342 10.04 7.70 -18.12
C VAL A 342 10.51 7.96 -19.55
N ARG A 343 10.09 7.09 -20.46
CA ARG A 343 10.39 7.17 -21.89
C ARG A 343 9.13 6.92 -22.73
N PRO A 344 8.96 7.58 -23.88
CA PRO A 344 8.05 7.08 -24.91
C PRO A 344 8.54 5.72 -25.45
N PRO A 345 7.70 4.95 -26.15
CA PRO A 345 8.18 3.80 -26.93
C PRO A 345 9.29 4.23 -27.91
N ALA A 346 10.23 3.32 -28.17
CA ALA A 346 11.32 3.58 -29.10
C ALA A 346 10.79 3.84 -30.51
N LEU A 347 11.36 4.84 -31.20
CA LEU A 347 11.03 5.10 -32.60
C LEU A 347 11.53 3.97 -33.50
N ALA A 348 10.84 3.77 -34.63
CA ALA A 348 11.33 2.90 -35.67
C ALA A 348 12.63 3.48 -36.28
N PRO A 349 13.58 2.66 -36.77
CA PRO A 349 14.87 3.13 -37.29
C PRO A 349 14.80 4.22 -38.36
N ASN A 350 13.69 4.28 -39.13
CA ASN A 350 13.49 5.23 -40.22
C ASN A 350 12.45 6.33 -39.90
N SER A 351 12.14 6.55 -38.61
CA SER A 351 11.23 7.63 -38.20
C SER A 351 11.83 9.01 -38.51
N PRO A 352 11.01 10.02 -38.86
CA PRO A 352 11.47 11.39 -39.01
C PRO A 352 12.19 11.89 -37.75
N ALA A 353 13.14 12.80 -37.93
CA ALA A 353 13.80 13.48 -36.82
C ALA A 353 12.74 14.08 -35.89
N SER A 354 12.76 13.65 -34.63
CA SER A 354 11.74 13.95 -33.64
C SER A 354 12.37 14.47 -32.36
N THR A 355 11.60 15.27 -31.63
CA THR A 355 11.97 15.82 -30.33
C THR A 355 11.11 15.17 -29.26
N LEU A 356 11.72 14.84 -28.12
CA LEU A 356 10.99 14.43 -26.93
C LEU A 356 10.23 15.63 -26.35
N VAL A 357 8.92 15.50 -26.26
CA VAL A 357 8.00 16.50 -25.71
C VAL A 357 7.27 15.88 -24.53
N ILE A 358 7.10 16.67 -23.47
CA ILE A 358 6.42 16.22 -22.26
C ILE A 358 5.25 17.12 -21.87
N SER A 359 4.30 16.52 -21.16
CA SER A 359 3.27 17.21 -20.41
C SER A 359 3.21 16.61 -19.01
N TYR A 360 3.05 17.43 -17.97
CA TYR A 360 3.04 16.91 -16.60
C TYR A 360 2.32 17.82 -15.62
N HIS A 361 1.87 17.20 -14.53
CA HIS A 361 1.42 17.87 -13.32
C HIS A 361 1.68 16.98 -12.11
N PHE A 362 2.15 17.59 -11.02
CA PHE A 362 2.35 16.93 -9.74
C PHE A 362 1.77 17.77 -8.61
N THR A 363 1.19 17.09 -7.63
CA THR A 363 0.77 17.70 -6.37
C THR A 363 1.62 17.14 -5.24
N ALA A 364 2.24 18.03 -4.47
CA ALA A 364 3.12 17.70 -3.35
C ALA A 364 2.60 18.32 -2.05
N ARG A 365 2.84 17.66 -0.91
CA ARG A 365 2.63 18.25 0.44
C ARG A 365 3.88 18.98 0.92
N THR A 366 3.72 19.80 1.97
CA THR A 366 4.86 20.42 2.65
C THR A 366 5.83 19.34 3.15
N GLY A 367 7.13 19.54 2.88
CA GLY A 367 8.19 18.56 3.15
C GLY A 367 8.49 17.61 1.98
N VAL A 368 7.83 17.82 0.84
CA VAL A 368 8.06 17.06 -0.41
C VAL A 368 8.54 18.00 -1.50
N ALA A 369 9.61 17.62 -2.19
CA ALA A 369 10.12 18.31 -3.37
C ALA A 369 10.06 17.38 -4.58
N VAL A 370 9.67 17.93 -5.72
CA VAL A 370 9.60 17.21 -7.00
C VAL A 370 10.44 17.96 -8.01
N GLN A 371 11.23 17.25 -8.81
CA GLN A 371 12.00 17.84 -9.89
C GLN A 371 11.97 16.94 -11.13
N LEU A 372 11.85 17.57 -12.29
CA LEU A 372 11.95 16.89 -13.58
C LEU A 372 13.23 17.31 -14.28
N VAL A 373 13.95 16.34 -14.84
CA VAL A 373 15.16 16.59 -15.62
C VAL A 373 15.18 15.68 -16.85
N SER A 374 15.65 16.21 -17.98
CA SER A 374 15.96 15.38 -19.15
C SER A 374 17.41 14.95 -19.07
N THR A 375 17.66 13.66 -18.89
CA THR A 375 19.01 13.09 -18.76
C THR A 375 19.53 12.45 -20.05
N ALA A 376 18.64 12.18 -21.00
CA ALA A 376 18.97 11.70 -22.33
C ALA A 376 17.93 12.18 -23.35
N ALA A 377 18.20 12.01 -24.64
CA ALA A 377 17.34 12.47 -25.73
C ALA A 377 15.93 11.84 -25.72
N ASP A 378 15.77 10.69 -25.08
CA ASP A 378 14.53 9.90 -24.98
C ASP A 378 14.02 9.75 -23.54
N THR A 379 14.70 10.35 -22.55
CA THR A 379 14.47 10.08 -21.14
C THR A 379 14.17 11.36 -20.37
N VAL A 380 13.07 11.33 -19.61
CA VAL A 380 12.78 12.29 -18.54
C VAL A 380 12.78 11.56 -17.21
N GLU A 381 13.37 12.17 -16.21
CA GLU A 381 13.44 11.63 -14.87
C GLU A 381 12.62 12.48 -13.93
N VAL A 382 11.87 11.80 -13.06
CA VAL A 382 11.12 12.41 -11.97
C VAL A 382 11.84 12.08 -10.69
N TRP A 383 12.41 13.10 -10.07
CA TRP A 383 13.03 13.04 -8.75
C TRP A 383 12.04 13.49 -7.70
N VAL A 384 11.87 12.70 -6.66
CA VAL A 384 11.03 13.02 -5.51
C VAL A 384 11.88 12.92 -4.27
N VAL A 385 11.91 14.00 -3.49
CA VAL A 385 12.52 14.03 -2.17
C VAL A 385 11.42 14.20 -1.15
N ILE A 386 11.38 13.33 -0.15
CA ILE A 386 10.50 13.49 1.00
C ILE A 386 11.32 13.41 2.27
N ASN A 387 11.12 14.37 3.17
CA ASN A 387 11.86 14.44 4.42
C ASN A 387 10.89 14.49 5.60
N SER A 388 10.97 13.52 6.51
CA SER A 388 10.14 13.50 7.71
C SER A 388 10.35 14.76 8.56
N VAL A 389 11.53 15.39 8.50
CA VAL A 389 11.77 16.72 9.09
C VAL A 389 11.12 17.79 8.22
N GLY A 390 10.11 18.46 8.78
CA GLY A 390 9.34 19.49 8.06
C GLY A 390 8.20 18.94 7.22
N TYR A 391 8.04 17.61 7.12
CA TYR A 391 6.82 17.02 6.57
C TYR A 391 5.62 17.38 7.45
N LYS A 392 4.60 17.95 6.83
CA LYS A 392 3.34 18.23 7.50
C LYS A 392 2.37 17.08 7.23
N SER A 393 2.27 16.17 8.18
CA SER A 393 1.37 15.03 8.07
C SER A 393 -0.10 15.45 7.97
N PRO A 394 -0.91 14.77 7.14
CA PRO A 394 -2.36 14.95 7.18
C PRO A 394 -2.90 14.46 8.53
N GLY A 395 -4.00 15.04 9.00
CA GLY A 395 -4.71 14.48 10.15
C GLY A 395 -5.38 13.16 9.78
N LEU A 396 -5.51 12.23 10.74
CA LEU A 396 -6.21 10.98 10.49
C LEU A 396 -7.64 11.23 9.99
N PRO A 397 -8.15 10.43 9.04
CA PRO A 397 -9.55 10.47 8.68
C PRO A 397 -10.44 10.11 9.87
N LYS A 398 -11.76 10.28 9.71
CA LYS A 398 -12.70 9.87 10.73
C LYS A 398 -12.64 8.35 10.90
N ASN A 399 -12.37 7.88 12.10
CA ASN A 399 -12.52 6.47 12.46
C ASN A 399 -14.00 6.19 12.75
N ASN A 400 -14.62 5.29 11.98
CA ASN A 400 -15.99 4.84 12.23
C ASN A 400 -16.03 3.65 13.20
N GLY A 401 -14.88 3.02 13.45
CA GLY A 401 -14.77 1.77 14.17
C GLY A 401 -15.45 0.62 13.41
N VAL A 402 -15.03 -0.59 13.75
CA VAL A 402 -15.66 -1.82 13.27
C VAL A 402 -15.65 -2.83 14.39
N ARG A 403 -16.67 -3.69 14.45
CA ARG A 403 -16.76 -4.75 15.44
C ARG A 403 -16.89 -6.09 14.74
N TYR A 404 -15.96 -6.98 15.02
CA TYR A 404 -15.93 -8.32 14.47
C TYR A 404 -16.42 -9.33 15.50
N SER A 405 -17.41 -10.14 15.12
CA SER A 405 -17.77 -11.33 15.89
C SER A 405 -16.70 -12.41 15.76
N VAL A 406 -16.69 -13.37 16.67
CA VAL A 406 -15.81 -14.55 16.56
C VAL A 406 -16.04 -15.30 15.26
N ASP A 407 -17.29 -15.42 14.82
CA ASP A 407 -17.62 -16.09 13.56
C ASP A 407 -17.08 -15.32 12.36
N GLN A 408 -17.12 -13.98 12.39
CA GLN A 408 -16.50 -13.15 11.35
C GLN A 408 -14.99 -13.31 11.32
N LEU A 409 -14.34 -13.36 12.49
CA LEU A 409 -12.88 -13.57 12.57
C LEU A 409 -12.48 -14.98 12.13
N LYS A 410 -13.32 -15.99 12.38
CA LYS A 410 -13.09 -17.38 11.94
C LYS A 410 -13.40 -17.60 10.46
N ALA A 411 -14.41 -16.91 9.94
CA ALA A 411 -14.84 -16.98 8.55
C ALA A 411 -14.04 -16.04 7.64
N GLY A 412 -13.27 -15.10 8.23
CA GLY A 412 -12.27 -14.34 7.51
C GLY A 412 -11.40 -15.32 6.75
N ASN A 413 -11.28 -15.10 5.44
CA ASN A 413 -10.50 -15.95 4.55
C ASN A 413 -8.98 -15.73 4.75
N SER A 414 -8.58 -15.35 5.96
CA SER A 414 -7.20 -15.12 6.35
C SER A 414 -6.52 -16.46 6.45
N ALA A 415 -5.42 -16.65 5.73
CA ALA A 415 -4.57 -17.79 5.99
C ALA A 415 -3.92 -17.73 7.39
N VAL A 416 -4.05 -16.59 8.09
CA VAL A 416 -3.70 -16.46 9.50
C VAL A 416 -4.47 -17.48 10.33
N PRO A 417 -3.78 -18.40 11.03
CA PRO A 417 -4.44 -19.40 11.86
C PRO A 417 -5.28 -18.75 12.95
N THR A 418 -6.56 -19.12 13.04
CA THR A 418 -7.52 -18.60 14.03
C THR A 418 -7.30 -19.15 15.45
N GLY A 419 -6.20 -19.85 15.69
CA GLY A 419 -5.83 -20.45 16.98
C GLY A 419 -5.70 -19.43 18.12
N TYR A 420 -5.46 -18.16 17.80
CA TYR A 420 -5.47 -17.07 18.79
C TYR A 420 -6.85 -16.79 19.40
N LEU A 421 -7.93 -17.30 18.80
CA LEU A 421 -9.30 -17.22 19.34
C LEU A 421 -9.65 -18.41 20.23
N ALA A 422 -8.78 -19.42 20.34
CA ALA A 422 -9.04 -20.59 21.18
C ALA A 422 -9.00 -20.18 22.66
N THR A 423 -10.13 -20.34 23.35
CA THR A 423 -10.29 -19.85 24.72
C THR A 423 -9.41 -20.60 25.72
N GLU A 424 -9.10 -21.88 25.48
CA GLU A 424 -8.14 -22.61 26.32
C GLU A 424 -6.71 -22.09 26.14
N VAL A 425 -6.32 -21.76 24.91
CA VAL A 425 -5.00 -21.18 24.60
C VAL A 425 -4.88 -19.82 25.29
N LEU A 426 -5.85 -18.93 25.09
CA LEU A 426 -5.88 -17.61 25.72
C LEU A 426 -5.90 -17.71 27.25
N SER A 427 -6.71 -18.61 27.82
CA SER A 427 -6.76 -18.81 29.28
C SER A 427 -5.39 -19.23 29.83
N GLY A 428 -4.71 -20.17 29.18
CA GLY A 428 -3.36 -20.59 29.57
C GLY A 428 -2.34 -19.46 29.46
N LEU A 429 -2.38 -18.70 28.36
CA LEU A 429 -1.46 -17.56 28.15
C LEU A 429 -1.69 -16.44 29.16
N VAL A 430 -2.94 -16.06 29.46
CA VAL A 430 -3.22 -15.02 30.45
C VAL A 430 -2.73 -15.43 31.85
N GLN A 431 -2.85 -16.71 32.22
CA GLN A 431 -2.33 -17.20 33.52
C GLN A 431 -0.83 -16.95 33.67
N THR A 432 -0.05 -17.11 32.59
CA THR A 432 1.39 -16.80 32.61
C THR A 432 1.66 -15.30 32.75
N LEU A 433 0.81 -14.45 32.18
CA LEU A 433 0.96 -13.00 32.21
C LEU A 433 0.64 -12.38 33.58
N VAL A 434 -0.39 -12.87 34.28
CA VAL A 434 -0.85 -12.28 35.55
C VAL A 434 -0.25 -12.91 36.81
N GLY A 435 0.61 -13.92 36.68
CA GLY A 435 1.37 -14.48 37.81
C GLY A 435 0.55 -15.21 38.87
N GLY A 436 -0.68 -15.64 38.53
CA GLY A 436 -1.60 -16.32 39.45
C GLY A 436 -3.00 -15.71 39.43
N GLY A 437 -3.94 -16.40 38.79
CA GLY A 437 -5.33 -16.00 38.62
C GLY A 437 -5.92 -16.72 37.42
N VAL A 438 -6.85 -17.64 37.64
CA VAL A 438 -7.47 -18.39 36.54
C VAL A 438 -8.62 -17.57 35.99
N ILE A 439 -8.45 -16.98 34.80
CA ILE A 439 -9.60 -16.56 33.99
C ILE A 439 -10.12 -17.82 33.31
N ALA A 440 -11.26 -18.32 33.77
CA ALA A 440 -11.86 -19.51 33.19
C ALA A 440 -12.14 -19.30 31.70
N ALA A 441 -11.92 -20.32 30.87
CA ALA A 441 -12.15 -20.25 29.42
C ALA A 441 -13.56 -19.73 29.06
N GLY A 442 -14.59 -20.09 29.84
CA GLY A 442 -15.96 -19.59 29.64
C GLY A 442 -16.13 -18.09 29.89
N VAL A 443 -15.28 -17.46 30.71
CA VAL A 443 -15.27 -15.99 30.88
C VAL A 443 -14.67 -15.32 29.65
N ILE A 444 -13.57 -15.87 29.12
CA ILE A 444 -12.95 -15.38 27.88
C ILE A 444 -13.93 -15.55 26.71
N GLU A 445 -14.63 -16.67 26.64
CA GLU A 445 -15.67 -16.91 25.65
C GLU A 445 -16.78 -15.85 25.73
N ALA A 446 -17.28 -15.55 26.93
CA ALA A 446 -18.29 -14.51 27.14
C ALA A 446 -17.80 -13.10 26.74
N PHE A 447 -16.49 -12.83 26.86
CA PHE A 447 -15.90 -11.59 26.37
C PHE A 447 -15.82 -11.57 24.83
N LEU A 448 -15.31 -12.64 24.23
CA LEU A 448 -15.20 -12.76 22.77
C LEU A 448 -16.57 -12.72 22.07
N GLN A 449 -17.62 -13.25 22.71
CA GLN A 449 -19.00 -13.18 22.21
C GLN A 449 -19.53 -11.74 22.08
N ARG A 450 -18.92 -10.75 22.74
CA ARG A 450 -19.25 -9.32 22.57
C ARG A 450 -18.61 -8.72 21.32
N GLY A 451 -17.73 -9.46 20.67
CA GLY A 451 -16.93 -9.04 19.53
C GLY A 451 -15.63 -8.34 19.94
N VAL A 452 -14.76 -8.15 18.95
CA VAL A 452 -13.52 -7.39 19.05
C VAL A 452 -13.68 -6.12 18.25
N GLN A 453 -13.46 -4.98 18.89
CA GLN A 453 -13.49 -3.68 18.23
C GLN A 453 -12.15 -3.41 17.54
N GLY A 454 -12.19 -2.95 16.30
CA GLY A 454 -11.04 -2.43 15.58
C GLY A 454 -11.33 -1.06 14.98
N ASP A 455 -10.37 -0.59 14.19
CA ASP A 455 -10.44 0.68 13.47
C ASP A 455 -10.95 0.51 12.04
N SER A 456 -11.68 1.51 11.56
CA SER A 456 -12.09 1.61 10.16
C SER A 456 -12.17 3.09 9.77
N TYR A 457 -11.12 3.57 9.10
CA TYR A 457 -10.98 4.97 8.72
C TYR A 457 -11.73 5.27 7.41
N ASP A 458 -12.54 6.33 7.43
CA ASP A 458 -13.25 6.83 6.25
C ASP A 458 -12.32 7.62 5.33
N VAL A 459 -11.80 6.95 4.32
CA VAL A 459 -10.96 7.54 3.28
C VAL A 459 -11.76 8.15 2.12
N SER A 460 -13.10 8.19 2.18
CA SER A 460 -13.90 8.77 1.07
C SER A 460 -13.62 10.26 0.82
N GLN A 461 -13.13 10.95 1.86
CA GLN A 461 -12.70 12.35 1.80
C GLN A 461 -11.24 12.51 1.36
N ALA A 462 -10.47 11.42 1.35
CA ALA A 462 -9.09 11.39 0.91
C ALA A 462 -9.00 11.35 -0.61
N LYS A 463 -9.31 12.48 -1.26
CA LYS A 463 -9.23 12.59 -2.71
C LYS A 463 -7.93 13.27 -3.12
N ALA A 464 -7.20 12.63 -4.03
CA ALA A 464 -6.20 13.30 -4.86
C ALA A 464 -6.77 13.42 -6.27
N ASP A 465 -6.80 14.64 -6.81
CA ASP A 465 -7.01 14.82 -8.25
C ASP A 465 -5.68 14.53 -8.96
N ILE A 466 -5.35 13.24 -9.06
CA ILE A 466 -4.08 12.80 -9.67
C ILE A 466 -3.97 13.31 -11.09
N LEU A 467 -5.08 13.36 -11.83
CA LEU A 467 -5.12 13.72 -13.25
C LEU A 467 -5.32 15.22 -13.49
N SER A 468 -5.15 16.04 -12.45
CA SER A 468 -5.35 17.48 -12.57
C SER A 468 -4.52 18.08 -13.68
N THR A 469 -5.12 19.02 -14.39
CA THR A 469 -4.41 19.85 -15.38
C THR A 469 -4.23 21.28 -14.88
N ALA A 470 -4.68 21.57 -13.66
CA ALA A 470 -4.50 22.87 -13.03
C ALA A 470 -3.01 23.13 -12.83
N ASN A 471 -2.46 24.19 -13.44
CA ASN A 471 -1.03 24.49 -13.44
C ASN A 471 -0.14 23.44 -14.16
N ALA A 472 -0.71 22.58 -15.01
CA ALA A 472 0.07 21.62 -15.78
C ALA A 472 0.99 22.31 -16.79
N VAL A 473 2.18 21.74 -16.99
CA VAL A 473 3.04 22.07 -18.12
C VAL A 473 2.62 21.19 -19.28
N LEU A 474 2.34 21.79 -20.44
CA LEU A 474 1.77 21.06 -21.57
C LEU A 474 2.64 21.19 -22.82
N ASN A 475 3.04 20.05 -23.36
CA ASN A 475 3.75 19.91 -24.62
C ASN A 475 5.05 20.71 -24.71
N VAL A 476 5.87 20.69 -23.66
CA VAL A 476 7.17 21.36 -23.63
C VAL A 476 8.28 20.40 -24.07
N PRO A 477 9.23 20.82 -24.93
CA PRO A 477 10.40 20.01 -25.24
C PRO A 477 11.15 19.65 -23.95
N ALA A 478 11.57 18.39 -23.80
CA ALA A 478 12.24 17.92 -22.57
C ALA A 478 13.55 18.69 -22.26
N SER A 479 14.21 19.25 -23.29
CA SER A 479 15.37 20.14 -23.13
C SER A 479 15.04 21.54 -22.60
N LYS A 480 13.75 21.87 -22.46
CA LYS A 480 13.23 23.15 -21.98
C LYS A 480 12.31 23.00 -20.78
N ILE A 481 12.45 21.91 -20.02
CA ILE A 481 11.74 21.75 -18.75
C ILE A 481 11.99 23.00 -17.88
N PRO A 482 10.95 23.69 -17.42
CA PRO A 482 11.13 24.88 -16.60
C PRO A 482 11.90 24.56 -15.31
N HIS A 483 12.84 25.41 -14.93
CA HIS A 483 13.55 25.31 -13.65
C HIS A 483 12.74 25.84 -12.47
N SER A 484 11.59 26.48 -12.71
CA SER A 484 10.63 26.89 -11.69
C SER A 484 9.74 25.71 -11.27
N ASN A 485 9.01 25.85 -10.16
CA ASN A 485 7.97 24.90 -9.72
C ASN A 485 6.75 24.82 -10.68
N ALA A 486 6.93 25.12 -11.98
CA ALA A 486 5.88 24.98 -12.98
C ALA A 486 5.48 23.50 -13.11
N GLY A 487 4.18 23.23 -13.15
CA GLY A 487 3.67 21.86 -13.13
C GLY A 487 3.68 21.22 -11.74
N ILE A 488 4.09 21.92 -10.68
CA ILE A 488 4.11 21.41 -9.31
C ILE A 488 3.22 22.29 -8.42
N THR A 489 2.20 21.69 -7.83
CA THR A 489 1.28 22.35 -6.90
C THR A 489 1.57 21.90 -5.47
N LEU A 490 1.83 22.83 -4.56
CA LEU A 490 1.88 22.54 -3.12
C LEU A 490 0.44 22.53 -2.56
N ASN A 491 0.00 21.41 -1.99
CA ASN A 491 -1.34 21.27 -1.44
C ASN A 491 -1.36 20.35 -0.21
N ASP A 492 -1.47 20.94 0.98
CA ASP A 492 -1.62 20.20 2.24
C ASP A 492 -3.05 19.70 2.49
N ALA A 493 -4.01 19.94 1.59
CA ALA A 493 -5.37 19.42 1.72
C ALA A 493 -5.51 17.98 1.16
N GLN A 494 -4.70 17.55 0.20
CA GLN A 494 -4.65 16.14 -0.23
C GLN A 494 -3.90 15.30 0.80
N ILE A 495 -4.30 14.08 1.14
CA ILE A 495 -3.59 13.30 2.17
C ILE A 495 -2.24 12.72 1.69
N PHE A 496 -2.07 12.58 0.38
CA PHE A 496 -0.91 11.93 -0.21
C PHE A 496 0.29 12.88 -0.25
N PRO A 497 1.48 12.45 0.19
CA PRO A 497 2.67 13.28 0.11
C PRO A 497 2.98 13.76 -1.32
N PHE A 498 2.74 12.88 -2.29
CA PHE A 498 3.06 13.06 -3.70
C PHE A 498 2.07 12.29 -4.57
N THR A 499 1.50 12.96 -5.57
CA THR A 499 0.71 12.37 -6.65
C THR A 499 0.93 13.14 -7.96
N GLY A 500 0.62 12.53 -9.10
CA GLY A 500 0.60 13.25 -10.37
C GLY A 500 0.74 12.36 -11.59
N TRP A 501 1.04 12.98 -12.73
CA TRP A 501 1.22 12.30 -14.01
C TRP A 501 2.29 12.97 -14.88
N LEU A 502 2.85 12.17 -15.79
CA LEU A 502 3.77 12.59 -16.82
C LEU A 502 3.40 11.88 -18.13
N GLU A 503 3.19 12.64 -19.20
CA GLU A 503 3.12 12.16 -20.57
C GLU A 503 4.43 12.48 -21.27
N ALA A 504 5.03 11.49 -21.92
CA ALA A 504 6.25 11.65 -22.71
C ALA A 504 6.00 11.12 -24.12
N LYS A 505 6.26 11.95 -25.14
CA LYS A 505 5.98 11.60 -26.54
C LYS A 505 7.00 12.13 -27.54
N TRP A 506 7.11 11.44 -28.66
CA TRP A 506 7.85 11.91 -29.82
C TRP A 506 7.01 12.85 -30.68
N VAL A 507 7.55 14.03 -30.98
CA VAL A 507 6.94 14.98 -31.92
C VAL A 507 7.92 15.23 -33.08
N PRO A 508 7.51 15.01 -34.35
CA PRO A 508 8.34 15.33 -35.49
C PRO A 508 8.79 16.80 -35.46
N ASN A 509 10.06 17.05 -35.77
CA ASN A 509 10.63 18.40 -35.70
C ASN A 509 9.90 19.39 -36.63
N SER A 510 9.33 18.91 -37.74
CA SER A 510 8.49 19.68 -38.66
C SER A 510 7.19 20.20 -38.03
N SER A 511 6.74 19.59 -36.92
CA SER A 511 5.48 19.90 -36.24
C SER A 511 5.69 20.54 -34.87
N LEU A 512 6.93 20.79 -34.46
CA LEU A 512 7.25 21.25 -33.11
C LEU A 512 6.66 22.63 -32.80
N SER A 513 6.70 23.57 -33.75
CA SER A 513 6.17 24.92 -33.58
C SER A 513 4.65 24.97 -33.41
N THR A 514 3.92 23.93 -33.86
CA THR A 514 2.47 23.84 -33.73
C THR A 514 2.01 23.16 -32.44
N VAL A 515 2.90 22.44 -31.76
CA VAL A 515 2.56 21.58 -30.60
C VAL A 515 2.98 22.22 -29.28
N VAL A 516 4.01 23.08 -29.28
CA VAL A 516 4.52 23.70 -28.05
C VAL A 516 3.54 24.74 -27.51
N THR A 517 2.96 24.46 -26.34
CA THR A 517 1.99 25.33 -25.64
C THR A 517 2.54 25.89 -24.32
N ASN A 518 1.83 26.90 -23.79
CA ASN A 518 2.20 27.77 -22.67
C ASN A 518 2.78 27.03 -21.44
N ILE A 519 3.87 27.58 -20.90
CA ILE A 519 4.29 27.36 -19.52
C ILE A 519 3.42 28.25 -18.64
N PRO A 520 2.71 27.74 -17.61
CA PRO A 520 2.02 28.59 -16.66
C PRO A 520 3.01 29.59 -16.04
N THR A 521 2.74 30.89 -16.17
CA THR A 521 3.48 31.91 -15.43
C THR A 521 2.99 31.91 -14.00
N THR A 522 3.45 30.97 -13.18
CA THR A 522 3.21 31.06 -11.73
C THR A 522 4.18 32.08 -11.15
N THR A 523 3.63 33.18 -10.62
CA THR A 523 4.32 33.94 -9.56
C THR A 523 4.64 32.96 -8.44
N PRO A 524 5.89 32.90 -7.94
CA PRO A 524 6.23 32.04 -6.81
C PRO A 524 5.26 32.32 -5.66
N PRO A 525 4.80 31.29 -4.91
CA PRO A 525 4.17 31.56 -3.62
C PRO A 525 5.13 32.41 -2.78
N PRO A 526 4.63 33.37 -1.99
CA PRO A 526 5.50 34.21 -1.15
C PRO A 526 6.39 33.28 -0.33
N THR A 527 7.71 33.44 -0.47
CA THR A 527 8.65 32.77 0.40
C THR A 527 8.33 33.26 1.81
N ASN A 528 7.92 32.34 2.68
CA ASN A 528 8.00 32.59 4.12
C ASN A 528 9.49 32.58 4.42
N ASP A 529 10.13 33.74 4.24
CA ASP A 529 11.49 33.93 4.70
C ASP A 529 11.53 33.56 6.19
N PRO A 530 12.45 32.66 6.61
CA PRO A 530 12.61 32.38 8.03
C PRO A 530 12.84 33.71 8.76
N PRO A 531 12.26 33.92 9.95
CA PRO A 531 12.42 35.16 10.68
C PRO A 531 13.91 35.46 10.79
N THR A 532 14.31 36.59 10.21
CA THR A 532 15.67 37.11 10.34
C THR A 532 15.91 37.30 11.82
N HIS A 533 16.66 36.36 12.42
CA HIS A 533 17.25 36.56 13.73
C HIS A 533 18.22 37.73 13.60
N THR A 534 17.70 38.92 13.91
CA THR A 534 18.53 40.08 14.23
C THR A 534 19.23 39.74 15.54
N THR A 535 20.46 39.25 15.44
CA THR A 535 21.38 39.14 16.57
C THR A 535 21.78 40.55 17.00
N GLY A 536 20.95 41.14 17.87
CA GLY A 536 21.36 42.27 18.69
C GLY A 536 22.45 41.80 19.65
N HIS A 537 23.72 41.97 19.27
CA HIS A 537 24.84 41.88 20.20
C HIS A 537 24.76 43.06 21.19
N GLY A 538 24.14 42.82 22.34
CA GLY A 538 24.41 43.58 23.55
C GLY A 538 25.80 43.19 24.11
N PRO A 539 26.52 44.12 24.75
CA PRO A 539 27.86 43.84 25.28
C PRO A 539 27.78 42.79 26.39
N ILE A 540 28.61 41.75 26.26
CA ILE A 540 28.80 40.71 27.27
C ILE A 540 29.63 41.30 28.40
N ASP A 541 29.02 41.41 29.58
CA ASP A 541 29.69 41.70 30.85
C ASP A 541 30.39 40.43 31.35
N ASP A 542 31.71 40.43 31.26
CA ASP A 542 32.58 39.30 31.62
C ASP A 542 33.02 39.45 33.09
N SER A 543 32.15 39.07 34.01
CA SER A 543 32.52 38.90 35.41
C SER A 543 31.92 37.62 36.00
N ARG A 544 32.59 36.48 35.76
CA ARG A 544 32.46 35.29 36.62
C ARG A 544 33.82 34.76 37.06
N PRO A 545 34.01 34.45 38.36
CA PRO A 545 35.26 33.89 38.86
C PRO A 545 35.37 32.38 38.56
N PRO A 546 36.60 31.82 38.52
CA PRO A 546 36.83 30.45 38.06
C PRO A 546 36.33 29.40 39.06
N LEU A 547 35.67 28.37 38.53
CA LEU A 547 35.29 27.16 39.27
C LEU A 547 36.55 26.39 39.71
N LYS A 548 36.63 26.10 41.00
CA LYS A 548 37.56 25.11 41.56
C LYS A 548 37.06 23.71 41.24
N THR A 549 37.94 22.89 40.70
CA THR A 549 37.77 21.47 40.46
C THR A 549 37.68 20.66 41.76
N LYS A 550 36.83 19.64 41.73
CA LYS A 550 37.01 18.37 42.45
C LYS A 550 36.72 17.24 41.49
#